data_AF-A0A920G5L9-F1
#
_entry.id   AF-A0A920G5L9-F1
#
_cell.length_a   1.000
_cell.length_b   1.000
_cell.length_c   1.000
_cell.angle_alpha   90.00
_cell.angle_beta   90.00
_cell.angle_gamma   90.00
#
_symmetry.space_group_name_H-M   'P 1'
#
loop_
_entity.id
_entity.type
_entity.pdbx_description
1 polymer ?
#
loop_
_entity_poly.entity_id
_entity_poly.type
_entity_poly.pdbx_seq_one_letter_code
_entity_poly.pdbx_strand_id
1 'polypeptide(L)'
;MTVTLKKIAEINAEDWIGYPPDGTVIKGNAAHIEWLDAWFKTSDEPKWKVKWMIANTGPNEQGEMETWLTTGNDITFNDAEGNSVTEHHVHDVQFVGRQIKLINVYSRPTPAE
;
A
#
# COMPACT_ATOMS: atom_id res chain seq x y z
N MET A 1 -7.00 0.53 18.46
CA MET A 1 -6.74 -0.17 17.19
C MET A 1 -8.05 -0.75 16.68
N THR A 2 -8.48 -0.36 15.47
CA THR A 2 -9.74 -0.85 14.88
C THR A 2 -9.60 -2.32 14.46
N VAL A 3 -10.73 -3.02 14.25
CA VAL A 3 -10.72 -4.42 13.74
C VAL A 3 -9.97 -4.52 12.41
N THR A 4 -10.03 -3.47 11.58
CA THR A 4 -9.33 -3.39 10.30
C THR A 4 -7.80 -3.31 10.49
N LEU A 5 -7.30 -2.41 11.33
CA LEU A 5 -5.86 -2.29 11.60
C LEU A 5 -5.27 -3.56 12.22
N LYS A 6 -6.04 -4.27 13.06
CA LYS A 6 -5.62 -5.56 13.62
C LYS A 6 -5.37 -6.61 12.54
N LYS A 7 -6.28 -6.73 11.58
CA LYS A 7 -6.11 -7.68 10.47
C LYS A 7 -4.92 -7.32 9.59
N ILE A 8 -4.69 -6.02 9.32
CA ILE A 8 -3.51 -5.56 8.58
C ILE A 8 -2.23 -5.95 9.33
N ALA A 9 -2.20 -5.75 10.65
CA ALA A 9 -1.06 -6.11 11.47
C ALA A 9 -0.77 -7.62 11.46
N GLU A 10 -1.82 -8.45 11.50
CA GLU A 10 -1.72 -9.92 11.49
C GLU A 10 -1.18 -10.49 10.17
N ILE A 11 -1.39 -9.80 9.04
CA ILE A 11 -0.91 -10.25 7.73
C ILE A 11 0.45 -9.70 7.35
N ASN A 12 1.04 -8.78 8.12
CA ASN A 12 2.40 -8.32 7.87
C ASN A 12 3.41 -9.39 8.34
N ALA A 13 4.49 -9.56 7.59
CA ALA A 13 5.66 -10.32 8.00
C ALA A 13 6.39 -9.58 9.13
N GLU A 14 7.24 -10.30 9.88
CA GLU A 14 8.02 -9.72 10.97
C GLU A 14 8.94 -8.59 10.47
N ASP A 15 9.53 -8.77 9.29
CA ASP A 15 10.44 -7.85 8.61
C ASP A 15 9.75 -6.97 7.55
N TRP A 16 8.46 -6.63 7.75
CA TRP A 16 7.68 -5.83 6.80
C TRP A 16 8.34 -4.47 6.48
N ILE A 17 8.33 -4.07 5.20
CA ILE A 17 8.79 -2.75 4.74
C ILE A 17 7.83 -2.16 3.71
N GLY A 18 7.55 -0.86 3.82
CA GLY A 18 6.76 -0.10 2.84
C GLY A 18 7.49 1.11 2.29
N TYR A 19 7.31 1.35 0.99
CA TYR A 19 7.81 2.53 0.26
C TYR A 19 6.61 3.29 -0.33
N PRO A 20 6.08 4.31 0.36
CA PRO A 20 5.00 5.14 -0.15
C PRO A 20 5.45 6.05 -1.30
N PRO A 21 4.51 6.69 -2.03
CA PRO A 21 4.85 7.53 -3.18
C PRO A 21 5.70 8.77 -2.85
N ASP A 22 5.69 9.21 -1.59
CA ASP A 22 6.47 10.35 -1.10
C ASP A 22 7.96 10.05 -0.90
N GLY A 23 8.38 8.80 -1.12
CA GLY A 23 9.78 8.36 -0.97
C GLY A 23 10.21 8.10 0.46
N THR A 24 9.30 8.18 1.45
CA THR A 24 9.58 7.75 2.81
C THR A 24 9.75 6.23 2.90
N VAL A 25 10.28 5.74 4.02
CA VAL A 25 10.42 4.30 4.27
C VAL A 25 9.82 3.97 5.63
N ILE A 26 8.85 3.06 5.63
CA ILE A 26 8.19 2.58 6.84
C ILE A 26 8.71 1.17 7.12
N LYS A 27 9.31 0.95 8.29
CA LYS A 27 9.93 -0.34 8.66
C LYS A 27 9.24 -0.94 9.87
N GLY A 28 8.82 -2.19 9.70
CA GLY A 28 8.20 -2.98 10.75
C GLY A 28 6.71 -2.70 10.94
N ASN A 29 6.04 -3.69 11.50
CA ASN A 29 4.59 -3.70 11.65
C ASN A 29 4.06 -2.55 12.53
N ALA A 30 4.77 -2.22 13.62
CA ALA A 30 4.35 -1.16 14.54
C ALA A 30 4.29 0.21 13.84
N ALA A 31 5.33 0.58 13.09
CA ALA A 31 5.40 1.85 12.36
C ALA A 31 4.33 1.93 11.25
N HIS A 32 4.08 0.81 10.56
CA HIS A 32 3.02 0.75 9.54
C HIS A 32 1.63 1.00 10.13
N ILE A 33 1.30 0.36 11.26
CA ILE A 33 0.00 0.52 11.90
C ILE A 33 -0.15 1.92 12.50
N GLU A 34 0.91 2.49 13.08
CA GLU A 34 0.90 3.86 13.57
C GLU A 34 0.66 4.86 12.43
N TRP A 35 1.36 4.68 11.30
CA TRP A 35 1.18 5.51 10.11
C TRP A 35 -0.25 5.43 9.55
N LEU A 36 -0.81 4.22 9.41
CA LEU A 36 -2.19 4.03 8.94
C LEU A 36 -3.22 4.62 9.92
N ASP A 37 -3.03 4.45 11.22
CA ASP A 37 -3.94 4.99 12.24
C ASP A 37 -3.92 6.51 12.26
N ALA A 38 -2.74 7.13 12.08
CA ALA A 38 -2.61 8.58 11.93
C ALA A 38 -3.32 9.07 10.66
N TRP A 39 -3.07 8.43 9.52
CA TRP A 39 -3.68 8.81 8.25
C TRP A 39 -5.20 8.65 8.26
N PHE A 40 -5.74 7.54 8.77
CA PHE A 40 -7.19 7.31 8.83
C PHE A 40 -7.96 8.24 9.78
N LYS A 41 -7.26 8.95 10.67
CA LYS A 41 -7.85 9.98 11.54
C LYS A 41 -7.86 11.38 10.92
N THR A 42 -7.21 11.56 9.78
CA THR A 42 -7.26 12.82 9.02
C THR A 42 -8.63 12.99 8.35
N SER A 43 -8.86 14.17 7.79
CA SER A 43 -10.02 14.46 6.94
C SER A 43 -9.92 13.91 5.51
N ASP A 44 -8.82 13.24 5.16
CA ASP A 44 -8.56 12.72 3.81
C ASP A 44 -9.65 11.71 3.35
N GLU A 45 -10.30 11.00 4.28
CA GLU A 45 -11.38 10.03 4.01
C GLU A 45 -11.10 9.11 2.79
N PRO A 46 -9.94 8.40 2.75
CA PRO A 46 -9.49 7.73 1.55
C PRO A 46 -10.40 6.57 1.15
N LYS A 47 -10.66 6.46 -0.16
CA LYS A 47 -11.51 5.43 -0.78
C LYS A 47 -10.76 4.75 -1.91
N TRP A 48 -10.62 3.43 -1.83
CA TRP A 48 -9.95 2.62 -2.83
C TRP A 48 -10.93 2.01 -3.82
N LYS A 49 -10.57 2.04 -5.11
CA LYS A 49 -11.19 1.25 -6.17
C LYS A 49 -10.12 0.46 -6.91
N VAL A 50 -10.11 -0.85 -6.70
CA VAL A 50 -9.25 -1.76 -7.45
C VAL A 50 -9.64 -1.74 -8.93
N LYS A 51 -8.66 -1.59 -9.82
CA LYS A 51 -8.84 -1.61 -11.28
C LYS A 51 -8.46 -2.95 -11.87
N TRP A 52 -7.36 -3.50 -11.41
CA TRP A 52 -6.82 -4.78 -11.85
C TRP A 52 -5.86 -5.33 -10.80
N MET A 53 -5.62 -6.63 -10.90
CA MET A 53 -4.69 -7.39 -10.06
C MET A 53 -3.98 -8.41 -10.94
N ILE A 54 -2.66 -8.51 -10.79
CA ILE A 54 -1.82 -9.46 -11.52
C ILE A 54 -0.92 -10.16 -10.51
N ALA A 55 -1.03 -11.48 -10.43
CA ALA A 55 -0.15 -12.31 -9.62
C ALA A 55 1.07 -12.73 -10.45
N ASN A 56 2.27 -12.44 -9.94
CA ASN A 56 3.54 -12.74 -10.58
C ASN A 56 4.35 -13.65 -9.67
N THR A 57 5.02 -14.65 -10.23
CA THR A 57 5.97 -15.48 -9.48
C THR A 57 7.17 -15.77 -10.37
N GLY A 58 8.36 -15.48 -9.87
CA GLY A 58 9.58 -15.55 -10.66
C GLY A 58 10.83 -15.44 -9.78
N PRO A 59 12.01 -15.82 -10.30
CA PRO A 59 13.25 -15.68 -9.58
C PRO A 59 13.68 -14.21 -9.48
N ASN A 60 14.23 -13.81 -8.34
CA ASN A 60 14.94 -12.55 -8.19
C ASN A 60 16.37 -12.63 -8.79
N GLU A 61 17.16 -11.56 -8.64
CA GLU A 61 18.54 -11.49 -9.16
C GLU A 61 19.46 -12.56 -8.56
N GLN A 62 19.13 -13.09 -7.38
CA GLN A 62 19.86 -14.16 -6.69
C GLN A 62 19.33 -15.56 -7.06
N GLY A 63 18.29 -15.65 -7.88
CA GLY A 63 17.67 -16.91 -8.30
C GLY A 63 16.61 -17.44 -7.31
N GLU A 64 16.26 -16.68 -6.27
CA GLU A 64 15.25 -17.08 -5.29
C GLU A 64 13.85 -16.78 -5.83
N MET A 65 12.93 -17.74 -5.73
CA MET A 65 11.55 -17.55 -6.18
C MET A 65 10.80 -16.58 -5.27
N GLU A 66 10.26 -15.52 -5.85
CA GLU A 66 9.42 -14.55 -5.16
C GLU A 66 8.01 -14.54 -5.73
N THR A 67 7.02 -14.27 -4.88
CA THR A 67 5.62 -14.12 -5.27
C THR A 67 5.17 -12.69 -5.00
N TRP A 68 4.60 -12.06 -6.03
CA TRP A 68 4.16 -10.68 -6.02
C TRP A 68 2.71 -10.57 -6.47
N LEU A 69 2.00 -9.60 -5.91
CA LEU A 69 0.71 -9.12 -6.41
C LEU A 69 0.87 -7.65 -6.80
N THR A 70 0.85 -7.37 -8.09
CA THR A 70 0.84 -6.00 -8.61
C THR A 70 -0.61 -5.59 -8.84
N THR A 71 -1.04 -4.47 -8.27
CA THR A 71 -2.42 -3.99 -8.37
C THR A 71 -2.50 -2.51 -8.68
N GLY A 72 -3.30 -2.19 -9.70
CA GLY A 72 -3.71 -0.83 -10.03
C GLY A 72 -4.94 -0.43 -9.23
N ASN A 73 -4.89 0.74 -8.60
CA ASN A 73 -5.93 1.28 -7.74
C ASN A 73 -6.20 2.75 -8.09
N ASP A 74 -7.47 3.15 -8.10
CA ASP A 74 -7.81 4.57 -7.96
C ASP A 74 -7.99 4.83 -6.45
N ILE A 75 -7.33 5.85 -5.91
CA ILE A 75 -7.54 6.32 -4.53
C ILE A 75 -8.12 7.72 -4.60
N THR A 76 -9.32 7.88 -4.08
CA THR A 76 -9.98 9.18 -3.94
C THR A 76 -9.90 9.61 -2.48
N PHE A 77 -9.48 10.85 -2.23
CA PHE A 77 -9.34 11.42 -0.89
C PHE A 77 -9.55 12.94 -0.95
N ASN A 78 -9.74 13.57 0.21
CA ASN A 78 -9.82 15.02 0.33
C ASN A 78 -8.41 15.60 0.50
N ASP A 79 -8.08 16.66 -0.24
CA ASP A 79 -6.85 17.42 -0.02
C ASP A 79 -6.94 18.30 1.25
N ALA A 80 -5.88 19.07 1.52
CA ALA A 80 -5.81 19.94 2.70
C ALA A 80 -6.88 21.05 2.71
N GLU A 81 -7.38 21.42 1.53
CA GLU A 81 -8.45 22.39 1.31
C GLU A 81 -9.86 21.74 1.35
N GLY A 82 -9.93 20.41 1.45
CA GLY A 82 -11.18 19.64 1.49
C GLY A 82 -11.76 19.32 0.12
N ASN A 83 -11.02 19.54 -0.98
CA ASN A 83 -11.46 19.15 -2.31
C ASN A 83 -11.22 17.66 -2.53
N SER A 84 -12.18 17.00 -3.18
CA SER A 84 -12.03 15.60 -3.57
C SER A 84 -11.04 15.50 -4.74
N VAL A 85 -9.90 14.84 -4.50
CA VAL A 85 -8.88 14.52 -5.50
C VAL A 85 -8.81 13.01 -5.73
N THR A 86 -8.31 12.59 -6.90
CA THR A 86 -8.07 11.17 -7.20
C THR A 86 -6.67 10.98 -7.75
N GLU A 87 -6.00 9.93 -7.28
CA GLU A 87 -4.72 9.47 -7.78
C GLU A 87 -4.82 8.04 -8.31
N HIS A 88 -4.01 7.73 -9.32
CA HIS A 88 -3.83 6.37 -9.80
C HIS A 88 -2.58 5.78 -9.16
N HIS A 89 -2.78 4.73 -8.38
CA HIS A 89 -1.74 4.03 -7.64
C HIS A 89 -1.45 2.66 -8.24
N VAL A 90 -0.18 2.28 -8.28
CA VAL A 90 0.28 0.91 -8.47
C VAL A 90 0.92 0.46 -7.16
N HIS A 91 0.32 -0.54 -6.52
CA HIS A 91 0.93 -1.21 -5.37
C HIS A 91 1.53 -2.52 -5.85
N ASP A 92 2.82 -2.72 -5.62
CA ASP A 92 3.50 -3.97 -5.88
C ASP A 92 3.84 -4.64 -4.54
N VAL A 93 3.17 -5.75 -4.26
CA VAL A 93 3.09 -6.36 -2.93
C VAL A 93 3.77 -7.72 -2.95
N GLN A 94 4.88 -7.85 -2.23
CA GLN A 94 5.59 -9.12 -2.07
C GLN A 94 4.98 -9.96 -0.95
N PHE A 95 4.80 -11.25 -1.21
CA PHE A 95 4.33 -12.22 -0.24
C PHE A 95 5.41 -13.22 0.16
N VAL A 96 5.45 -13.57 1.44
CA VAL A 96 6.15 -14.74 1.97
C VAL A 96 5.10 -15.63 2.65
N GLY A 97 4.78 -16.75 2.00
CA GLY A 97 3.67 -17.60 2.41
C GLY A 97 2.34 -16.84 2.36
N ARG A 98 1.74 -16.57 3.52
CA ARG A 98 0.46 -15.83 3.65
C ARG A 98 0.65 -14.40 4.15
N GLN A 99 1.89 -13.98 4.37
CA GLN A 99 2.21 -12.67 4.93
C GLN A 99 2.74 -11.73 3.85
N ILE A 100 2.44 -10.45 4.01
CA ILE A 100 2.99 -9.36 3.20
C ILE A 100 4.36 -9.02 3.77
N LYS A 101 5.39 -9.05 2.94
CA LYS A 101 6.76 -8.68 3.33
C LYS A 101 7.13 -7.28 2.87
N LEU A 102 6.74 -6.91 1.66
CA LEU A 102 7.16 -5.64 1.07
C LEU A 102 6.02 -5.02 0.28
N ILE A 103 5.87 -3.70 0.34
CA ILE A 103 4.98 -2.94 -0.55
C ILE A 103 5.76 -1.78 -1.17
N ASN A 104 5.82 -1.74 -2.51
CA ASN A 104 6.22 -0.56 -3.26
C ASN A 104 4.97 0.15 -3.78
N VAL A 105 4.85 1.46 -3.56
CA VAL A 105 3.72 2.24 -4.04
C VAL A 105 4.20 3.35 -4.97
N TYR A 106 3.68 3.34 -6.19
CA TYR A 106 3.86 4.41 -7.15
C TYR A 106 2.51 5.07 -7.37
N SER A 107 2.47 6.40 -7.40
CA SER A 107 1.25 7.12 -7.76
C SER A 107 1.50 8.12 -8.88
N ARG A 108 0.41 8.49 -9.54
CA ARG A 108 0.34 9.66 -10.41
C ARG A 108 -1.01 10.35 -10.21
N PRO A 109 -1.08 11.68 -10.37
CA PRO A 109 -2.35 12.38 -10.39
C PRO A 109 -3.23 11.88 -11.55
N THR A 110 -4.55 11.96 -11.38
CA THR A 110 -5.46 11.84 -12.52
C THR A 110 -5.18 12.97 -13.52
N PRO A 111 -5.14 12.70 -14.84
CA PRO A 111 -4.93 13.75 -15.84
C PRO A 111 -5.99 14.85 -15.72
N ALA A 112 -5.59 16.11 -15.88
CA ALA A 112 -6.53 17.19 -16.12
C ALA A 112 -7.19 16.98 -17.49
N GLU A 113 -8.52 17.11 -17.55
CA GLU A 113 -9.27 17.17 -18.81
C GLU A 113 -9.12 18.53 -19.50
#